data_AF-A0A2V5S7M7-F1
#
_entry.id   AF-A0A2V5S7M7-F1
#
_cell.length_a   1.000
_cell.length_b   1.000
_cell.length_c   1.000
_cell.angle_alpha   90.00
_cell.angle_beta   90.00
_cell.angle_gamma   90.00
#
_symmetry.space_group_name_H-M   'P 1'
#
loop_
_entity.id
_entity.type
_entity.pdbx_description
1 polymer ?
#
loop_
_entity_poly.entity_id
_entity_poly.type
_entity_poly.pdbx_seq_one_letter_code
_entity_poly.pdbx_strand_id
1 'polypeptide(L)'
;DFEHKTRAVQPAEIELTADDLNSSIAANRYLRGKIYVSIDGNRLRLQASIPLAEYVGRSGYYFNGDIAIQSDAVASLANPRIESITINGQPLPRDILDWTYGSRRLREYLAEYRNDYDVGTIEIRDGKLLVRSGTH
;
A
#
# COMPACT_ATOMS: atom_id res chain seq x y z
N ASP A 1 39.74 -9.67 25.08
CA ASP A 1 38.44 -10.11 25.56
C ASP A 1 37.42 -9.08 25.11
N PHE A 2 36.78 -9.32 23.96
CA PHE A 2 35.87 -8.35 23.35
C PHE A 2 34.45 -8.82 23.62
N GLU A 3 33.92 -8.38 24.76
CA GLU A 3 32.56 -8.63 25.19
C GLU A 3 31.54 -8.23 24.12
N HIS A 4 30.64 -9.17 23.85
CA HIS A 4 29.43 -9.02 23.05
C HIS A 4 28.60 -7.81 23.52
N LYS A 5 28.56 -6.76 22.71
CA LYS A 5 27.35 -5.94 22.57
C LYS A 5 26.67 -6.29 21.26
N THR A 6 25.93 -7.38 21.29
CA THR A 6 24.84 -7.63 20.33
C THR A 6 23.82 -6.51 20.54
N ARG A 7 24.02 -5.38 19.84
CA ARG A 7 22.96 -4.38 19.68
C ARG A 7 21.85 -5.12 18.96
N ALA A 8 20.85 -5.57 19.70
CA ALA A 8 19.61 -6.08 19.12
C ALA A 8 19.21 -5.10 18.02
N VAL A 9 19.26 -5.56 16.78
CA VAL A 9 18.71 -4.84 15.64
C VAL A 9 17.22 -4.80 15.93
N GLN A 10 16.76 -3.75 16.61
CA GLN A 10 15.33 -3.44 16.61
C GLN A 10 14.98 -3.28 15.13
N PRO A 11 14.00 -4.04 14.61
CA PRO A 11 13.54 -3.81 13.24
C PRO A 11 13.21 -2.33 13.13
N ALA A 12 13.75 -1.67 12.10
CA ALA A 12 13.54 -0.24 11.93
C ALA A 12 12.03 -0.03 11.70
N GLU A 13 11.34 0.43 12.74
CA GLU A 13 9.94 0.82 12.64
C GLU A 13 9.91 2.23 12.06
N ILE A 14 9.20 2.36 10.95
CA ILE A 14 8.96 3.64 10.30
C ILE A 14 7.49 3.98 10.51
N GLU A 15 7.23 5.12 11.16
CA GLU A 15 5.90 5.69 11.27
C GLU A 15 5.68 6.68 10.13
N LEU A 16 4.58 6.52 9.40
CA LEU A 16 4.19 7.39 8.29
C LEU A 16 2.79 7.94 8.53
N THR A 17 2.65 9.26 8.51
CA THR A 17 1.33 9.90 8.52
C THR A 17 0.75 9.97 7.10
N ALA A 18 -0.54 10.29 6.99
CA ALA A 18 -1.13 10.60 5.69
C ALA A 18 -0.41 11.76 4.98
N ASP A 19 0.12 12.75 5.73
CA ASP A 19 0.86 13.86 5.15
C ASP A 19 2.21 13.41 4.57
N ASP A 20 2.96 12.56 5.29
CA ASP A 20 4.24 12.01 4.80
C ASP A 20 4.05 11.21 3.51
N LEU A 21 2.99 10.39 3.45
CA LEU A 21 2.64 9.61 2.27
C LEU A 21 2.26 10.51 1.10
N ASN A 22 1.40 11.51 1.32
CA ASN A 22 0.97 12.43 0.27
C ASN A 22 2.09 13.35 -0.20
N SER A 23 2.99 13.77 0.69
CA SER A 23 4.19 14.53 0.36
C SER A 23 5.13 13.71 -0.53
N SER A 24 5.31 12.42 -0.21
CA SER A 24 6.08 11.48 -1.04
C SER A 24 5.44 11.26 -2.42
N ILE A 25 4.12 11.13 -2.49
CA ILE A 25 3.37 11.04 -3.75
C ILE A 25 3.51 12.32 -4.57
N ALA A 26 3.42 13.49 -3.92
CA ALA A 26 3.53 14.78 -4.58
C ALA A 26 4.93 15.03 -5.16
N ALA A 27 5.99 14.45 -4.57
CA ALA A 27 7.34 14.51 -5.12
C ALA A 27 7.51 13.66 -6.40
N ASN A 28 6.66 12.66 -6.62
CA ASN A 28 6.73 11.82 -7.81
C ASN A 28 5.85 12.37 -8.95
N ARG A 29 6.48 12.87 -10.02
CA ARG A 29 5.78 13.44 -11.19
C ARG A 29 4.74 12.52 -11.84
N TYR A 30 4.90 11.20 -11.71
CA TYR A 30 3.98 10.23 -12.31
C TYR A 30 2.74 9.99 -11.44
N LEU A 31 2.86 10.16 -10.12
CA LEU A 31 1.80 9.88 -9.14
C LEU A 31 1.12 11.15 -8.63
N ARG A 32 1.82 12.29 -8.66
CA ARG A 32 1.32 13.58 -8.21
C ARG A 32 0.00 13.92 -8.90
N GLY A 33 -1.01 14.22 -8.10
CA GLY A 33 -2.36 14.57 -8.57
C GLY A 33 -3.17 13.39 -9.11
N LYS A 34 -2.61 12.17 -9.12
CA LYS A 34 -3.29 10.95 -9.54
C LYS A 34 -3.60 10.01 -8.38
N ILE A 35 -2.86 10.10 -7.27
CA ILE A 35 -3.05 9.28 -6.08
C ILE A 35 -3.18 10.19 -4.86
N TYR A 36 -4.06 9.82 -3.94
CA TYR A 36 -4.25 10.47 -2.65
C TYR A 36 -4.45 9.41 -1.58
N VAL A 37 -3.85 9.63 -0.42
CA VAL A 37 -3.96 8.73 0.74
C VAL A 37 -4.59 9.48 1.90
N SER A 38 -5.52 8.84 2.61
CA SER A 38 -6.00 9.30 3.91
C SER A 38 -5.93 8.17 4.92
N ILE A 39 -5.74 8.55 6.19
CA ILE A 39 -5.75 7.60 7.31
C ILE A 39 -6.70 8.17 8.37
N ASP A 40 -7.69 7.37 8.76
CA ASP A 40 -8.68 7.70 9.78
C ASP A 40 -8.69 6.59 10.83
N GLY A 41 -8.21 6.89 12.03
CA GLY A 41 -7.99 5.90 13.09
C GLY A 41 -7.11 4.73 12.61
N ASN A 42 -7.73 3.55 12.48
CA ASN A 42 -7.08 2.31 12.05
C ASN A 42 -7.36 1.94 10.59
N ARG A 43 -7.91 2.88 9.82
CA ARG A 43 -8.32 2.69 8.43
C ARG A 43 -7.47 3.55 7.50
N LEU A 44 -6.80 2.92 6.55
CA LEU A 44 -6.13 3.60 5.44
C LEU A 44 -7.03 3.54 4.21
N ARG A 45 -7.20 4.67 3.54
CA ARG A 45 -7.88 4.77 2.25
C ARG A 45 -6.92 5.32 1.21
N LEU A 46 -6.81 4.62 0.09
CA LEU A 46 -6.05 5.05 -1.08
C LEU A 46 -7.03 5.30 -2.21
N GLN A 47 -6.96 6.50 -2.78
CA GLN A 47 -7.77 6.90 -3.92
C GLN A 47 -6.85 7.19 -5.11
N ALA A 48 -7.21 6.68 -6.27
CA ALA A 48 -6.46 6.86 -7.49
C ALA A 48 -7.40 7.30 -8.64
N SER A 49 -6.97 8.28 -9.42
CA SER A 49 -7.60 8.73 -10.66
C SER A 49 -6.53 8.90 -11.72
N ILE A 50 -6.33 7.87 -12.54
CA ILE A 50 -5.25 7.82 -13.52
C ILE A 50 -5.86 7.99 -14.92
N PRO A 51 -5.51 9.06 -15.66
CA PRO A 51 -5.94 9.20 -17.05
C PRO A 51 -5.30 8.09 -17.88
N LEU A 52 -6.12 7.36 -18.63
CA LEU A 52 -5.67 6.25 -19.47
C LEU A 52 -5.29 6.70 -20.89
N ALA A 53 -5.40 8.00 -21.20
CA ALA A 53 -5.13 8.55 -22.51
C ALA A 53 -3.75 8.16 -23.05
N GLU A 54 -2.74 8.11 -22.17
CA GLU A 54 -1.36 7.72 -22.49
C GLU A 54 -1.22 6.22 -22.83
N TYR A 55 -2.17 5.39 -22.43
CA TYR A 55 -2.14 3.92 -22.61
C TYR A 55 -3.09 3.43 -23.71
N VAL A 56 -4.26 4.06 -23.86
CA VAL A 56 -5.31 3.63 -24.82
C VAL A 56 -5.46 4.56 -26.02
N GLY A 57 -4.67 5.63 -26.10
CA GLY A 57 -4.68 6.60 -27.21
C GLY A 57 -5.98 7.40 -27.34
N ARG A 58 -6.85 7.38 -26.32
CA ARG A 58 -8.14 8.09 -26.29
C ARG A 58 -8.27 8.89 -25.00
N SER A 59 -8.43 10.20 -25.14
CA SER A 59 -8.74 11.10 -24.03
C SER A 59 -10.12 10.80 -23.44
N GLY A 60 -10.30 11.10 -22.15
CA GLY A 60 -11.59 10.96 -21.46
C GLY A 60 -11.79 9.62 -20.74
N TYR A 61 -10.90 8.65 -20.91
CA TYR A 61 -10.90 7.41 -20.14
C TYR A 61 -10.01 7.55 -18.91
N TYR A 62 -10.55 7.22 -17.73
CA TYR A 62 -9.85 7.24 -16.45
C TYR A 62 -9.98 5.89 -15.78
N PHE A 63 -8.90 5.46 -15.14
CA PHE A 63 -8.95 4.44 -14.12
C PHE A 63 -9.20 5.13 -12.78
N ASN A 64 -10.36 4.86 -12.17
CA ASN A 64 -10.69 5.36 -10.84
C ASN A 64 -10.65 4.21 -9.85
N GLY A 65 -9.71 4.23 -8.92
CA GLY A 65 -9.57 3.23 -7.86
C GLY A 65 -9.84 3.84 -6.50
N ASP A 66 -10.54 3.11 -5.65
CA ASP A 66 -10.72 3.42 -4.23
C ASP A 66 -10.46 2.13 -3.43
N ILE A 67 -9.42 2.12 -2.62
CA ILE A 67 -9.01 0.96 -1.82
C ILE A 67 -9.07 1.38 -0.36
N ALA A 68 -9.72 0.56 0.46
CA ALA A 68 -9.73 0.71 1.91
C ALA A 68 -9.15 -0.52 2.59
N ILE A 69 -8.21 -0.28 3.50
CA ILE A 69 -7.51 -1.28 4.30
C ILE A 69 -7.78 -0.96 5.76
N GLN A 70 -8.20 -1.96 6.53
CA GLN A 70 -8.40 -1.86 7.97
C GLN A 70 -7.36 -2.71 8.67
N SER A 71 -6.72 -2.17 9.70
CA SER A 71 -5.83 -2.93 10.57
C SER A 71 -6.48 -3.14 11.93
N ASP A 72 -6.82 -4.38 12.23
CA ASP A 72 -7.27 -4.77 13.57
C ASP A 72 -6.08 -5.20 14.47
N ALA A 73 -4.98 -5.62 13.83
CA ALA A 73 -3.74 -6.05 14.45
C ALA A 73 -2.57 -5.86 13.48
N VAL A 74 -1.34 -6.15 13.93
CA VAL A 74 -0.16 -6.24 13.05
C VAL A 74 -0.42 -7.31 11.99
N ALA A 75 -0.37 -6.91 10.71
CA ALA A 75 -0.61 -7.80 9.58
C ALA A 75 0.66 -7.93 8.73
N SER A 76 0.89 -9.13 8.20
CA SER A 76 1.89 -9.28 7.14
C SER A 76 1.38 -8.61 5.87
N LEU A 77 2.26 -7.90 5.16
CA LEU A 77 1.96 -7.34 3.84
C LEU A 77 1.62 -8.44 2.81
N ALA A 78 1.91 -9.71 3.10
CA ALA A 78 1.54 -10.85 2.27
C ALA A 78 0.03 -11.13 2.25
N ASN A 79 -0.71 -10.71 3.29
CA ASN A 79 -2.15 -10.92 3.37
C ASN A 79 -2.83 -9.80 4.20
N PRO A 80 -2.82 -8.55 3.70
CA PRO A 80 -3.48 -7.46 4.39
C PRO A 80 -4.99 -7.67 4.35
N ARG A 81 -5.68 -7.29 5.43
CA ARG A 81 -7.14 -7.30 5.45
C ARG A 81 -7.67 -6.12 4.63
N ILE A 82 -8.01 -6.43 3.38
CA ILE A 82 -8.62 -5.47 2.46
C ILE A 82 -10.13 -5.46 2.73
N GLU A 83 -10.65 -4.30 3.15
CA GLU A 83 -12.08 -4.16 3.45
C GLU A 83 -12.91 -3.95 2.19
N SER A 84 -12.41 -3.11 1.28
CA SER A 84 -13.09 -2.83 0.04
C SER A 84 -12.11 -2.37 -1.03
N ILE A 85 -12.34 -2.79 -2.27
CA ILE A 85 -11.74 -2.19 -3.45
C ILE A 85 -12.89 -1.83 -4.39
N THR A 86 -12.90 -0.60 -4.88
CA THR A 86 -13.84 -0.13 -5.90
C THR A 86 -13.03 0.34 -7.10
N ILE A 87 -13.30 -0.21 -8.27
CA ILE A 87 -12.67 0.20 -9.53
C ILE A 87 -13.76 0.71 -10.47
N ASN A 88 -13.59 1.92 -10.99
CA ASN A 88 -14.54 2.61 -11.87
C ASN A 88 -15.97 2.65 -11.31
N GLY A 89 -16.08 2.85 -9.98
CA GLY A 89 -17.37 2.86 -9.27
C GLY A 89 -18.03 1.49 -9.10
N GLN A 90 -17.36 0.40 -9.49
CA GLN A 90 -17.82 -0.96 -9.28
C GLN A 90 -17.08 -1.59 -8.08
N PRO A 91 -17.78 -1.96 -7.00
CA PRO A 91 -17.16 -2.65 -5.88
C PRO A 91 -16.71 -4.04 -6.34
N LEU A 92 -15.46 -4.38 -6.05
CA LEU A 92 -14.90 -5.69 -6.32
C LEU A 92 -15.10 -6.62 -5.12
N PRO A 93 -15.31 -7.93 -5.35
CA PRO A 93 -15.50 -8.91 -4.28
C PRO A 93 -14.27 -9.01 -3.37
N ARG A 94 -14.48 -9.44 -2.12
CA ARG A 94 -13.45 -9.48 -1.06
C ARG A 94 -12.25 -10.39 -1.39
N ASP A 95 -12.43 -11.37 -2.28
CA ASP A 95 -11.38 -12.28 -2.78
C ASP A 95 -10.47 -11.65 -3.86
N ILE A 96 -10.37 -10.32 -3.91
CA ILE A 96 -9.63 -9.58 -4.92
C ILE A 96 -8.13 -9.94 -5.00
N LEU A 97 -7.53 -10.44 -3.93
CA LEU A 97 -6.14 -10.91 -3.97
C LEU A 97 -5.95 -12.08 -4.96
N ASP A 98 -7.01 -12.86 -5.24
CA ASP A 98 -7.01 -13.92 -6.27
C ASP A 98 -7.42 -13.43 -7.67
N TRP A 99 -7.85 -12.17 -7.79
CA TRP A 99 -8.24 -11.63 -9.09
C TRP A 99 -7.03 -11.51 -10.00
N THR A 100 -7.20 -11.99 -11.23
CA THR A 100 -6.16 -11.95 -12.27
C THR A 100 -6.28 -10.66 -13.06
N TYR A 101 -5.26 -9.81 -12.98
CA TYR A 101 -5.10 -8.63 -13.83
C TYR A 101 -3.95 -8.90 -14.81
N GLY A 102 -4.26 -8.92 -16.11
CA GLY A 102 -3.33 -9.43 -17.12
C GLY A 102 -3.13 -10.94 -16.96
N SER A 103 -1.89 -11.38 -16.68
CA SER A 103 -1.51 -12.79 -16.50
C SER A 103 -1.11 -13.15 -15.06
N ARG A 104 -1.27 -12.23 -14.10
CA ARG A 104 -0.85 -12.40 -12.70
C ARG A 104 -2.00 -12.05 -11.75
N ARG A 105 -2.04 -12.72 -10.60
CA ARG A 105 -2.93 -12.39 -9.48
C ARG A 105 -2.41 -11.16 -8.75
N LEU A 106 -3.30 -10.33 -8.22
CA LEU A 106 -2.91 -9.13 -7.48
C LEU A 106 -1.95 -9.42 -6.31
N ARG A 107 -2.10 -10.56 -5.63
CA ARG A 107 -1.17 -11.01 -4.58
C ARG A 107 0.28 -11.18 -5.04
N GLU A 108 0.51 -11.52 -6.32
CA GLU A 108 1.85 -11.74 -6.86
C GLU A 108 2.59 -10.41 -6.98
N TYR A 109 1.90 -9.36 -7.43
CA TYR A 109 2.46 -7.99 -7.44
C TYR A 109 2.80 -7.48 -6.03
N LEU A 110 1.95 -7.75 -5.03
CA LEU A 110 2.22 -7.37 -3.64
C LEU A 110 3.42 -8.12 -3.06
N ALA A 111 3.58 -9.40 -3.42
CA ALA A 111 4.73 -10.20 -3.00
C ALA A 111 6.04 -9.71 -3.62
N GLU A 112 6.04 -9.26 -4.88
CA GLU A 112 7.21 -8.65 -5.53
C GLU A 112 7.62 -7.35 -4.81
N TYR A 113 6.67 -6.46 -4.50
CA TYR A 113 6.96 -5.20 -3.77
C TYR A 113 7.56 -5.45 -2.39
N ARG A 114 7.12 -6.48 -1.67
CA ARG A 114 7.74 -6.90 -0.40
C ARG A 114 9.22 -7.24 -0.56
N ASN A 115 9.56 -8.02 -1.60
CA ASN A 115 10.94 -8.48 -1.80
C ASN A 115 11.87 -7.33 -2.17
N ASP A 116 11.38 -6.34 -2.90
CA ASP A 116 12.19 -5.19 -3.34
C ASP A 116 12.50 -4.21 -2.19
N TYR A 117 11.60 -4.10 -1.20
CA TYR A 117 11.69 -3.10 -0.12
C TYR A 117 11.85 -3.67 1.31
N ASP A 118 12.09 -4.98 1.45
CA ASP A 118 12.27 -5.69 2.74
C ASP A 118 11.15 -5.42 3.77
N VAL A 119 9.91 -5.22 3.32
CA VAL A 119 8.80 -4.91 4.22
C VAL A 119 8.22 -6.19 4.83
N GLY A 120 8.35 -6.36 6.14
CA GLY A 120 7.89 -7.55 6.87
C GLY A 120 6.41 -7.46 7.27
N THR A 121 6.06 -6.41 8.01
CA THR A 121 4.72 -6.21 8.54
C THR A 121 4.27 -4.77 8.44
N ILE A 122 2.96 -4.58 8.32
CA ILE A 122 2.30 -3.29 8.39
C ILE A 122 1.25 -3.28 9.50
N GLU A 123 1.03 -2.12 10.10
CA GLU A 123 -0.02 -1.86 11.07
C GLU A 123 -0.57 -0.45 10.84
N ILE A 124 -1.89 -0.29 10.82
CA ILE A 124 -2.52 1.04 10.76
C ILE A 124 -3.11 1.31 12.14
N ARG A 125 -2.57 2.31 12.82
CA ARG A 125 -2.98 2.65 14.19
C ARG A 125 -2.83 4.15 14.44
N ASP A 126 -3.77 4.72 15.18
CA ASP A 126 -3.71 6.12 15.64
C ASP A 126 -3.50 7.14 14.50
N GLY A 127 -4.08 6.90 13.32
CA GLY A 127 -3.92 7.78 12.16
C GLY A 127 -2.57 7.64 11.43
N LYS A 128 -1.78 6.61 11.74
CA LYS A 128 -0.46 6.35 11.17
C LYS A 128 -0.38 4.96 10.54
N LEU A 129 0.48 4.84 9.53
CA LEU A 129 0.95 3.57 8.99
C LEU A 129 2.32 3.26 9.62
N LEU A 130 2.42 2.15 10.31
CA LEU A 130 3.66 1.64 10.88
C LEU A 130 4.17 0.52 9.96
N VAL A 131 5.40 0.65 9.49
CA VAL A 131 6.07 -0.31 8.63
C VAL A 131 7.28 -0.86 9.36
N ARG A 132 7.42 -2.18 9.40
CA ARG A 132 8.55 -2.87 10.04
C ARG A 132 9.25 -3.75 9.03
N SER A 133 10.57 -3.71 9.02
CA SER A 133 11.41 -4.54 8.16
C SER A 133 11.23 -6.03 8.46
N GLY A 134 11.36 -6.87 7.44
CA GLY A 134 11.40 -8.32 7.60
C GLY A 134 12.72 -8.72 8.25
N THR A 135 12.67 -9.48 9.35
CA THR A 135 13.88 -10.17 9.81
C THR A 135 14.06 -11.38 8.89
N HIS A 136 15.11 -11.33 8.05
CA HIS A 136 15.59 -12.47 7.27
C HIS A 136 16.33 -13.47 8.17
#